data_AF-A0A316PPJ5-F1
#
_entry.id   AF-A0A316PPJ5-F1
#
_cell.length_a   1.000
_cell.length_b   1.000
_cell.length_c   1.000
_cell.angle_alpha   90.00
_cell.angle_beta   90.00
_cell.angle_gamma   90.00
#
_symmetry.space_group_name_H-M   'P 1'
#
loop_
_entity.id
_entity.type
_entity.pdbx_description
1 polymer ?
#
loop_
_entity_poly.entity_id
_entity_poly.type
_entity_poly.pdbx_seq_one_letter_code
_entity_poly.pdbx_strand_id
1 'polypeptide(L)'
;MKGEAETDDVVTICTECGENPAVRGSELCAMCLREARRQENLEKRADDLTGSSVVDDMDGIDELEVPIDDDIPEIELEEIDKELGGDSNLGSDDMDDMDEENKEEDGEN
;
A
#
# COMPACT_ATOMS: atom_id res chain seq x y z
N MET A 1 -29.53 -15.56 -40.79
CA MET A 1 -28.25 -14.98 -40.34
C MET A 1 -28.06 -15.42 -38.90
N LYS A 2 -27.08 -16.30 -38.66
CA LYS A 2 -26.75 -16.80 -37.32
C LYS A 2 -25.83 -15.73 -36.73
N GLY A 3 -26.37 -14.88 -35.85
CA GLY A 3 -25.58 -13.89 -35.13
C GLY A 3 -24.61 -14.65 -34.23
N GLU A 4 -23.34 -14.60 -34.60
CA GLU A 4 -22.26 -15.07 -33.76
C GLU A 4 -22.27 -14.16 -32.53
N ALA A 5 -22.52 -14.74 -31.36
CA ALA A 5 -22.42 -14.03 -30.10
C ALA A 5 -20.94 -13.69 -29.93
N GLU A 6 -20.56 -12.50 -30.37
CA GLU A 6 -19.34 -11.83 -29.92
C GLU A 6 -19.57 -11.55 -28.44
N THR A 7 -19.28 -12.55 -27.59
CA THR A 7 -19.00 -12.29 -26.18
C THR A 7 -17.69 -11.55 -26.20
N ASP A 8 -17.77 -10.24 -26.43
CA ASP A 8 -16.69 -9.29 -26.28
C ASP A 8 -16.00 -9.65 -24.96
N ASP A 9 -14.80 -10.23 -25.03
CA ASP A 9 -13.95 -10.54 -23.88
C ASP A 9 -13.50 -9.19 -23.31
N VAL A 10 -14.45 -8.41 -22.76
CA VAL A 10 -14.19 -7.20 -22.01
C VAL A 10 -13.43 -7.67 -20.79
N VAL A 11 -12.13 -7.41 -20.78
CA VAL A 11 -11.26 -7.71 -19.65
C VAL A 11 -11.69 -6.81 -18.50
N THR A 12 -12.60 -7.32 -17.67
CA THR A 12 -13.04 -6.66 -16.45
C THR A 12 -11.89 -6.69 -15.45
N ILE A 13 -11.52 -5.54 -14.90
CA ILE A 13 -10.49 -5.42 -13.87
C ILE A 13 -11.08 -5.81 -12.51
N CYS A 14 -10.23 -6.38 -11.63
CA CYS A 14 -10.60 -6.72 -10.26
C CYS A 14 -11.25 -5.54 -9.54
N THR A 15 -12.44 -5.74 -8.98
CA THR A 15 -13.17 -4.68 -8.25
C THR A 15 -12.54 -4.33 -6.91
N GLU A 16 -11.77 -5.24 -6.31
CA GLU A 16 -11.13 -5.04 -5.00
C GLU A 16 -9.82 -4.27 -5.11
N CYS A 17 -8.92 -4.71 -6.00
CA CYS A 17 -7.59 -4.10 -6.10
C CYS A 17 -7.42 -3.16 -7.29
N GLY A 18 -8.27 -3.21 -8.31
CA GLY A 18 -8.15 -2.34 -9.49
C GLY A 18 -6.90 -2.54 -10.35
N GLU A 19 -6.03 -3.49 -10.01
CA GLU A 19 -4.72 -3.66 -10.66
C GLU A 19 -4.69 -4.79 -11.69
N ASN A 20 -5.30 -5.93 -11.34
CA ASN A 20 -5.20 -7.17 -12.10
C ASN A 20 -6.54 -7.49 -12.80
N PRO A 21 -6.52 -8.17 -13.97
CA PRO A 21 -7.75 -8.61 -14.61
C PRO A 21 -8.49 -9.63 -13.74
N ALA A 22 -9.81 -9.51 -13.69
CA ALA A 22 -10.68 -10.47 -13.04
C ALA A 22 -10.65 -11.81 -13.79
N VAL A 23 -10.77 -12.90 -13.04
CA VAL A 23 -10.83 -14.24 -13.64
C VAL A 23 -12.21 -14.48 -14.25
N ARG A 24 -12.29 -15.31 -15.29
CA ARG A 24 -13.56 -15.62 -15.97
C ARG A 24 -14.62 -16.12 -14.98
N GLY A 25 -15.77 -15.46 -14.95
CA GLY A 25 -16.89 -15.80 -14.07
C GLY A 25 -16.79 -15.26 -12.63
N SER A 26 -15.81 -14.39 -12.36
CA SER A 26 -15.64 -13.66 -11.10
C SER A 26 -15.39 -12.19 -11.40
N GLU A 27 -15.66 -11.33 -10.43
CA GLU A 27 -15.24 -9.92 -10.44
C GLU A 27 -13.86 -9.70 -9.81
N LEU A 28 -13.26 -10.75 -9.25
CA LEU A 28 -11.96 -10.71 -8.57
C LEU A 28 -10.83 -11.30 -9.41
N CYS A 29 -9.62 -10.76 -9.25
CA CYS A 29 -8.41 -11.39 -9.78
C CYS A 29 -8.08 -12.69 -9.03
N ALA A 30 -7.15 -13.47 -9.57
CA ALA A 30 -6.77 -14.77 -9.01
C ALA A 30 -6.22 -14.67 -7.56
N MET A 31 -5.62 -13.55 -7.19
CA MET A 31 -5.08 -13.34 -5.84
C MET A 31 -6.19 -13.01 -4.85
N CYS A 32 -7.00 -11.98 -5.14
CA CYS A 32 -8.14 -11.59 -4.30
C CYS A 32 -9.14 -12.74 -4.13
N LEU A 33 -9.39 -13.54 -5.18
CA LEU A 33 -10.26 -14.72 -5.06
C LEU A 33 -9.68 -15.80 -4.13
N ARG A 34 -8.36 -16.01 -4.15
CA ARG A 34 -7.69 -16.94 -3.22
C ARG A 34 -7.82 -16.45 -1.79
N GLU A 35 -7.65 -15.15 -1.59
CA GLU A 35 -7.76 -14.50 -0.29
C GLU A 35 -9.18 -14.56 0.26
N ALA A 36 -10.20 -14.27 -0.57
CA ALA A 36 -11.60 -14.43 -0.19
C ALA A 36 -11.93 -15.86 0.28
N ARG A 37 -11.41 -16.89 -0.41
CA ARG A 37 -11.58 -18.30 0.02
C ARG A 37 -10.85 -18.60 1.33
N ARG A 38 -9.70 -17.97 1.57
CA ARG A 38 -8.97 -18.09 2.83
C ARG A 38 -9.80 -17.51 3.97
N GLN A 39 -10.38 -16.32 3.77
CA GLN A 39 -11.25 -15.66 4.74
C GLN A 39 -12.50 -16.49 5.03
N GLU A 40 -13.21 -16.99 4.01
CA GLU A 40 -14.39 -17.86 4.18
C GLU A 40 -14.07 -19.12 5.01
N ASN A 41 -12.90 -19.73 4.79
CA ASN A 41 -12.48 -20.90 5.56
C ASN A 41 -12.12 -20.55 7.01
N LEU A 42 -11.57 -19.36 7.24
CA LEU A 42 -11.32 -18.88 8.59
C LEU A 42 -12.61 -18.54 9.31
N GLU A 43 -13.58 -17.92 8.64
CA GLU A 43 -14.91 -17.63 9.18
C GLU A 43 -15.61 -18.92 9.58
N LYS A 44 -15.64 -19.94 8.73
CA LYS A 44 -16.20 -21.25 9.08
C LYS A 44 -15.54 -21.87 10.32
N ARG A 45 -14.23 -21.70 10.48
CA ARG A 45 -13.50 -22.20 11.66
C ARG A 45 -13.67 -21.31 12.88
N ALA A 46 -13.87 -20.00 12.68
CA ALA A 46 -14.19 -19.06 13.74
C ALA A 46 -15.61 -19.29 14.26
N ASP A 47 -16.57 -19.65 13.41
CA ASP A 47 -17.92 -20.07 13.83
C ASP A 47 -17.86 -21.29 14.77
N ASP A 48 -16.96 -22.26 14.50
CA ASP A 48 -16.72 -23.40 15.40
C ASP A 48 -16.12 -22.99 16.76
N LEU A 49 -15.36 -21.90 16.82
CA LEU A 49 -14.71 -21.39 18.05
C LEU A 49 -15.59 -20.42 18.83
N THR A 50 -16.41 -19.62 18.14
CA THR A 50 -17.32 -18.62 18.72
C THR A 50 -18.60 -19.22 19.28
N GLY A 51 -18.90 -20.50 18.98
CA GLY A 51 -19.87 -21.31 19.71
C GLY A 51 -19.48 -21.61 21.17
N SER A 52 -18.23 -21.35 21.55
CA SER A 52 -17.74 -21.36 22.94
C SER A 52 -17.46 -19.92 23.36
N SER A 53 -18.21 -19.40 24.33
CA SER A 53 -18.13 -18.03 24.84
C SER A 53 -16.79 -17.70 25.51
N VAL A 54 -15.72 -17.49 24.73
CA VAL A 54 -14.38 -17.15 25.23
C VAL A 54 -13.99 -15.68 24.97
N VAL A 55 -14.95 -14.85 24.54
CA VAL A 55 -14.76 -13.40 24.31
C VAL A 55 -15.09 -12.55 25.56
N ASP A 56 -15.45 -13.16 26.69
CA ASP A 56 -15.84 -12.47 27.93
C ASP A 56 -14.65 -12.21 28.89
N ASP A 57 -13.43 -12.65 28.55
CA ASP A 57 -12.22 -12.52 29.39
C ASP A 57 -11.08 -11.75 28.68
N MET A 58 -11.40 -10.66 27.97
CA MET A 58 -10.37 -9.75 27.43
C MET A 58 -9.77 -8.79 28.49
N ASP A 59 -10.25 -8.82 29.74
CA ASP A 59 -9.68 -8.05 30.87
C ASP A 59 -8.42 -8.70 31.49
N GLY A 60 -7.96 -9.84 30.95
CA GLY A 60 -6.81 -10.60 31.44
C GLY A 60 -5.58 -10.64 30.51
N ILE A 61 -5.51 -9.76 29.51
CA ILE A 61 -4.27 -9.61 28.72
C ILE A 61 -3.24 -8.85 29.56
N ASP A 62 -2.39 -9.57 30.28
CA ASP A 62 -1.24 -8.98 30.97
C ASP A 62 -0.36 -8.21 29.97
N GLU A 63 0.04 -7.00 30.35
CA GLU A 63 0.99 -6.16 29.61
C GLU A 63 2.33 -6.91 29.53
N LEU A 64 2.59 -7.51 28.37
CA LEU A 64 3.84 -8.23 28.13
C LEU A 64 4.96 -7.19 28.01
N GLU A 65 5.78 -7.05 29.05
CA GLU A 65 6.98 -6.21 29.01
C GLU A 65 7.91 -6.74 27.92
N VAL A 66 7.97 -6.04 26.79
CA VAL A 66 8.97 -6.29 25.75
C VAL A 66 10.31 -5.85 26.34
N PRO A 67 11.31 -6.75 26.49
CA PRO A 67 12.65 -6.32 26.88
C PRO A 67 13.17 -5.39 25.78
N ILE A 68 13.26 -4.10 26.09
CA ILE A 68 13.96 -3.13 25.28
C ILE A 68 15.44 -3.41 25.50
N ASP A 69 16.00 -4.36 24.74
CA ASP A 69 17.45 -4.39 24.55
C ASP A 69 17.77 -3.08 23.80
N ASP A 70 18.43 -2.14 24.48
CA ASP A 70 18.68 -0.74 24.05
C ASP A 70 19.50 -0.58 22.74
N ASP A 71 19.75 -1.66 21.99
CA ASP A 71 20.56 -1.68 20.78
C ASP A 71 19.71 -2.12 19.58
N ILE A 72 19.11 -1.16 18.86
CA ILE A 72 18.67 -1.40 17.47
C ILE A 72 19.94 -1.76 16.68
N PRO A 73 20.02 -2.95 16.05
CA PRO A 73 21.23 -3.34 15.33
C PRO A 73 21.51 -2.37 14.18
N GLU A 74 22.78 -2.08 13.91
CA GLU A 74 23.21 -1.10 12.88
C GLU A 74 22.55 -1.35 11.51
N ILE A 75 22.26 -2.61 11.20
CA ILE A 75 21.56 -3.01 9.97
C ILE A 75 20.11 -2.50 9.91
N GLU A 76 19.38 -2.51 11.03
CA GLU A 76 18.02 -1.97 11.10
C GLU A 76 18.04 -0.43 11.09
N LEU A 77 19.06 0.21 11.66
CA LEU A 77 19.24 1.66 11.58
C LEU A 77 19.44 2.14 10.14
N GLU A 78 20.22 1.41 9.33
CA GLU A 78 20.42 1.71 7.90
C GLU A 78 19.13 1.51 7.08
N GLU A 79 18.34 0.49 7.41
CA GLU A 79 17.04 0.25 6.77
C GLU A 79 16.03 1.35 7.09
N ILE A 80 15.98 1.82 8.35
CA ILE A 80 15.08 2.90 8.80
C ILE A 80 15.44 4.24 8.15
N ASP A 81 16.73 4.59 8.05
CA ASP A 81 17.18 5.84 7.40
C ASP A 81 16.78 5.88 5.92
N LYS A 82 16.87 4.73 5.24
CA LYS A 82 16.43 4.57 3.86
C LYS A 82 14.91 4.71 3.70
N GLU A 83 14.14 4.26 4.69
CA GLU A 83 12.67 4.28 4.66
C GLU A 83 12.09 5.65 5.05
N LEU A 84 12.78 6.41 5.92
CA LEU A 84 12.31 7.69 6.46
C LEU A 84 12.99 8.94 5.85
N GLY A 85 14.18 8.81 5.27
CA GLY A 85 15.06 9.95 4.92
C GLY A 85 15.63 9.95 3.50
N GLY A 86 15.18 9.05 2.62
CA GLY A 86 15.59 8.99 1.20
C GLY A 86 15.19 10.20 0.33
N ASP A 87 14.52 11.20 0.90
CA ASP A 87 14.34 12.53 0.30
C ASP A 87 14.78 13.62 1.30
N SER A 88 16.09 13.76 1.44
CA SER A 88 16.71 14.97 1.97
C SER A 88 16.91 16.00 0.85
N ASN A 89 15.87 16.31 0.04
CA ASN A 89 15.79 17.59 -0.67
C ASN A 89 15.17 18.70 0.20
N LEU A 90 15.70 18.85 1.41
CA LEU A 90 15.52 20.04 2.23
C LEU A 90 16.90 20.64 2.53
N GLY A 91 17.59 21.06 1.48
CA GLY A 91 18.73 21.96 1.59
C GLY A 91 19.81 21.74 0.54
N SER A 92 19.77 22.52 -0.55
CA SER A 92 20.92 23.05 -1.31
C SER A 92 20.67 23.12 -2.84
N ASP A 93 19.72 23.93 -3.32
CA ASP A 93 19.67 24.36 -4.72
C ASP A 93 19.17 25.81 -4.79
N ASP A 94 20.02 26.78 -4.45
CA ASP A 94 19.94 28.15 -4.97
C ASP A 94 21.25 28.89 -4.66
N MET A 95 22.33 28.45 -5.32
CA MET A 95 23.54 29.24 -5.50
C MET A 95 23.73 29.43 -7.01
N ASP A 96 23.64 30.70 -7.40
CA ASP A 96 24.31 31.34 -8.54
C ASP A 96 23.82 31.04 -9.98
N ASP A 97 22.89 31.87 -10.48
CA ASP A 97 22.82 32.20 -11.91
C ASP A 97 23.06 33.70 -12.15
N MET A 98 24.33 33.96 -12.49
CA MET A 98 24.93 35.00 -13.34
C MET A 98 24.29 36.40 -13.44
N ASP A 99 25.07 37.36 -12.94
CA ASP A 99 25.25 38.71 -13.47
C ASP A 99 25.47 38.68 -15.00
N GLU A 100 24.46 39.02 -15.79
CA GLU A 100 24.60 39.35 -17.21
C GLU A 100 24.05 40.76 -17.46
N GLU A 101 24.99 41.70 -17.60
CA GLU A 101 24.76 43.03 -18.15
C GLU A 101 23.96 42.95 -19.46
N ASN A 102 22.68 43.31 -19.44
CA ASN A 102 21.98 43.70 -20.66
C ASN A 102 21.65 45.20 -20.60
N LYS A 103 22.45 45.97 -21.33
CA LYS A 103 22.18 47.35 -21.72
C LYS A 103 20.91 47.37 -22.58
N GLU A 104 19.84 47.92 -22.05
CA GLU A 104 18.80 48.53 -22.88
C GLU A 104 18.73 50.03 -22.53
N GLU A 105 19.37 50.83 -23.38
CA GLU A 105 18.97 52.21 -23.60
C GLU A 105 17.53 52.18 -24.13
N ASP A 106 16.57 52.75 -23.39
CA ASP A 106 15.61 53.71 -23.95
C ASP A 106 14.63 54.24 -22.89
N GLY A 107 14.48 55.57 -22.86
CA GLY A 107 13.15 56.20 -22.80
C GLY A 107 12.56 56.62 -21.44
N GLU A 108 12.60 57.94 -21.20
CA GLU A 108 11.50 58.76 -20.63
C GLU A 108 11.17 58.67 -19.13
N ASN A 109 11.68 59.62 -18.34
CA ASN A 109 10.96 60.83 -17.88
C ASN A 109 11.76 61.64 -16.85
#